data_AF-A0A4Q4UEN4-F1
#
_entry.id   AF-A0A4Q4UEN4-F1
#
_cell.length_a   1.000
_cell.length_b   1.000
_cell.length_c   1.000
_cell.angle_alpha   90.00
_cell.angle_beta   90.00
_cell.angle_gamma   90.00
#
_symmetry.space_group_name_H-M   'P 1'
#
loop_
_entity.id
_entity.type
_entity.pdbx_description
1 polymer ?
#
loop_
_entity_poly.entity_id
_entity_poly.type
_entity_poly.pdbx_seq_one_letter_code
_entity_poly.pdbx_strand_id
1 'polypeptide(L)'
;MHIYESHRPQGLTPSITPDPPLSKQGDPTDTTAAVGNSIALVPSSIRLLRYIDTRLYDIFKARGYKNESYTFKTARGHRIAVTSTGDNACPQEYTVSCPRYGLWECLRQAVGNDKIQYRKVIDVDLSGKKPVVKFADGGEEDADLVIGADGVRSVVKRASLGRKISASTLLVTNVDIPEAITRHKSIVFTLGPTGSFGYCSAAPESQRKLGWWSNWGTPDIPDGNVVNSEKIRRQLRDRHGTWKDPVIQYIIKNMTTDRVYPIWTTPDLPHWGERGAVLLGDAAHMKLETGDPSGGGDPLI
;
A
#
# COMPACT_ATOMS: atom_id res chain seq x y z
N MET A 1 -8.85 11.09 22.83
CA MET A 1 -7.92 10.50 21.85
C MET A 1 -7.72 11.51 20.74
N HIS A 2 -6.49 11.95 20.53
CA HIS A 2 -6.09 12.90 19.50
C HIS A 2 -5.34 12.14 18.41
N ILE A 3 -5.70 12.35 17.14
CA ILE A 3 -5.02 11.73 16.00
C ILE A 3 -4.26 12.83 15.26
N TYR A 4 -2.94 12.67 15.13
CA TYR A 4 -2.08 13.62 14.43
C TYR A 4 -1.75 13.12 13.03
N GLU A 5 -2.19 13.87 12.02
CA GLU A 5 -1.89 13.59 10.62
C GLU A 5 -0.95 14.67 10.07
N SER A 6 0.12 14.26 9.39
CA SER A 6 1.14 15.20 8.91
C SER A 6 0.72 15.98 7.66
N HIS A 7 -0.21 15.43 6.87
CA HIS A 7 -0.60 16.01 5.59
C HIS A 7 -2.10 16.23 5.51
N ARG A 8 -2.50 17.43 5.11
CA ARG A 8 -3.88 17.67 4.68
C ARG A 8 -4.10 17.00 3.33
N PRO A 9 -5.22 16.29 3.11
CA PRO A 9 -5.57 15.81 1.78
C PRO A 9 -5.70 17.03 0.84
N GLN A 10 -5.00 16.99 -0.28
CA GLN A 10 -5.13 17.99 -1.34
C GLN A 10 -6.01 17.42 -2.46
N GLY A 11 -7.12 18.09 -2.78
CA GLY A 11 -8.05 17.72 -3.86
C GLY A 11 -9.54 17.84 -3.49
N LEU A 12 -10.38 18.18 -4.47
CA LEU A 12 -11.84 18.12 -4.34
C LEU A 12 -12.27 16.66 -4.18
N THR A 13 -13.10 16.41 -3.17
CA THR A 13 -13.81 15.14 -2.94
C THR A 13 -14.54 14.75 -4.23
N PRO A 14 -14.34 13.55 -4.80
CA PRO A 14 -15.23 13.06 -5.84
C PRO A 14 -16.64 13.01 -5.24
N SER A 15 -17.53 13.86 -5.76
CA SER A 15 -18.89 13.96 -5.27
C SER A 15 -19.61 12.60 -5.40
N ILE A 16 -20.53 12.31 -4.49
CA ILE A 16 -21.32 11.07 -4.45
C ILE A 16 -22.46 11.09 -5.49
N THR A 17 -22.45 12.04 -6.42
CA THR A 17 -23.45 12.11 -7.49
C THR A 17 -22.97 11.38 -8.76
N PRO A 18 -23.88 10.71 -9.50
CA PRO A 18 -23.55 10.14 -10.80
C PRO A 18 -23.29 11.30 -11.78
N ASP A 19 -22.03 11.62 -12.04
CA ASP A 19 -21.61 12.79 -12.83
C ASP A 19 -21.94 12.65 -14.34
N PRO A 20 -22.29 13.75 -15.03
CA PRO A 20 -22.23 13.89 -16.49
C PRO A 20 -20.80 14.29 -16.95
N PRO A 21 -20.50 14.40 -18.27
CA PRO A 21 -19.23 13.93 -18.82
C PRO A 21 -18.01 14.85 -18.63
N LEU A 22 -16.86 14.17 -18.62
CA LEU A 22 -15.47 14.63 -18.54
C LEU A 22 -15.15 15.91 -19.31
N SER A 23 -14.74 16.95 -18.58
CA SER A 23 -13.70 17.86 -19.06
C SER A 23 -12.83 18.40 -17.92
N LYS A 24 -11.53 18.10 -18.00
CA LYS A 24 -10.40 18.76 -17.32
C LYS A 24 -10.51 18.90 -15.79
N GLN A 25 -10.30 17.82 -15.05
CA GLN A 25 -9.89 17.91 -13.64
C GLN A 25 -8.38 17.64 -13.54
N GLY A 26 -7.67 18.62 -12.96
CA GLY A 26 -6.22 18.64 -12.83
C GLY A 26 -5.66 17.58 -11.90
N ASP A 27 -4.41 17.20 -12.16
CA ASP A 27 -3.65 16.19 -11.42
C ASP A 27 -3.58 16.48 -9.91
N PRO A 28 -3.96 15.51 -9.04
CA PRO A 28 -3.68 15.59 -7.61
C PRO A 28 -2.29 15.02 -7.30
N THR A 29 -1.33 15.91 -7.05
CA THR A 29 0.02 15.57 -6.56
C THR A 29 0.14 15.66 -5.03
N ASP A 30 1.03 14.81 -4.50
CA ASP A 30 1.82 14.99 -3.26
C ASP A 30 1.34 14.46 -1.91
N THR A 31 0.41 13.51 -1.87
CA THR A 31 0.28 12.62 -0.70
C THR A 31 0.50 11.16 -1.13
N THR A 32 1.26 10.37 -0.36
CA THR A 32 1.35 8.91 -0.53
C THR A 32 -0.03 8.23 -0.49
N ALA A 33 -1.03 8.90 0.09
CA ALA A 33 -2.44 8.53 0.02
C ALA A 33 -3.09 8.87 -1.34
N ALA A 34 -2.76 10.01 -1.95
CA ALA A 34 -3.35 10.47 -3.23
C ALA A 34 -2.71 9.80 -4.45
N VAL A 35 -1.43 9.44 -4.38
CA VAL A 35 -0.73 8.74 -5.46
C VAL A 35 -1.00 7.23 -5.38
N GLY A 36 -2.12 6.82 -5.97
CA GLY A 36 -2.30 5.58 -6.74
C GLY A 36 -1.59 4.30 -6.30
N ASN A 37 -1.69 3.91 -5.02
CA ASN A 37 -1.35 2.55 -4.60
C ASN A 37 -2.64 1.74 -4.40
N SER A 38 -2.77 0.58 -5.03
CA SER A 38 -3.83 -0.37 -4.69
C SER A 38 -3.44 -1.15 -3.44
N ILE A 39 -4.37 -1.38 -2.54
CA ILE A 39 -4.23 -2.30 -1.40
C ILE A 39 -5.17 -3.48 -1.62
N ALA A 40 -4.74 -4.69 -1.25
CA ALA A 40 -5.57 -5.88 -1.24
C ALA A 40 -5.82 -6.29 0.22
N LEU A 41 -7.09 -6.33 0.63
CA LEU A 41 -7.48 -6.86 1.94
C LEU A 41 -7.95 -8.30 1.79
N VAL A 42 -7.36 -9.20 2.57
CA VAL A 42 -7.74 -10.62 2.65
C VAL A 42 -9.03 -10.79 3.47
N PRO A 43 -9.72 -11.95 3.40
CA PRO A 43 -10.99 -12.17 4.09
C PRO A 43 -11.01 -11.80 5.58
N SER A 44 -9.94 -12.12 6.33
CA SER A 44 -9.84 -11.77 7.76
C SER A 44 -9.86 -10.25 8.00
N SER A 45 -9.14 -9.48 7.19
CA SER A 45 -9.14 -8.02 7.26
C SER A 45 -10.50 -7.42 6.87
N ILE A 46 -11.17 -7.98 5.87
CA ILE A 46 -12.51 -7.54 5.45
C ILE A 46 -13.54 -7.78 6.55
N ARG A 47 -13.46 -8.93 7.23
CA ARG A 47 -14.32 -9.23 8.39
C ARG A 47 -14.07 -8.28 9.55
N LEU A 48 -12.81 -7.88 9.77
CA LEU A 48 -12.48 -6.86 10.75
C LEU A 48 -13.12 -5.51 10.41
N LEU A 49 -13.14 -5.09 9.14
CA LEU A 49 -13.85 -3.87 8.74
C LEU A 49 -15.34 -3.95 9.11
N ARG A 50 -15.98 -5.09 8.86
CA ARG A 50 -17.39 -5.32 9.22
C ARG A 50 -17.63 -5.29 10.73
N TYR A 51 -16.68 -5.80 11.50
CA TYR A 51 -16.72 -5.77 12.96
C TYR A 51 -16.59 -4.35 13.51
N ILE A 52 -15.73 -3.52 12.90
CA ILE A 52 -15.55 -2.11 13.29
C ILE A 52 -16.79 -1.29 12.92
N ASP A 53 -17.23 -1.35 11.67
CA ASP A 53 -18.41 -0.64 11.17
C ASP A 53 -18.96 -1.30 9.89
N THR A 54 -20.23 -1.68 9.89
CA THR A 54 -20.91 -2.25 8.72
C THR A 54 -20.91 -1.32 7.51
N ARG A 55 -21.00 0.02 7.71
CA ARG A 55 -20.94 1.00 6.63
C ARG A 55 -19.55 1.06 6.01
N LEU A 56 -18.50 0.97 6.83
CA LEU A 56 -17.12 0.91 6.37
C LEU A 56 -16.90 -0.30 5.47
N TYR A 57 -17.43 -1.46 5.88
CA TYR A 57 -17.44 -2.67 5.07
C TYR A 57 -18.15 -2.48 3.73
N ASP A 58 -19.38 -1.93 3.74
CA ASP A 58 -20.17 -1.75 2.52
C ASP A 58 -19.49 -0.79 1.52
N ILE A 59 -18.99 0.36 2.01
CA ILE A 59 -18.30 1.34 1.16
C ILE A 59 -17.02 0.74 0.59
N PHE A 60 -16.24 0.03 1.41
CA PHE A 60 -15.02 -0.63 0.95
C PHE A 60 -15.31 -1.67 -0.13
N LYS A 61 -16.32 -2.52 0.05
CA LYS A 61 -16.74 -3.54 -0.93
C LYS A 61 -17.25 -2.90 -2.22
N ALA A 62 -18.01 -1.81 -2.13
CA ALA A 62 -18.55 -1.09 -3.29
C ALA A 62 -17.46 -0.38 -4.11
N ARG A 63 -16.40 0.09 -3.45
CA ARG A 63 -15.26 0.79 -4.08
C ARG A 63 -14.11 -0.13 -4.47
N GLY A 64 -14.16 -1.40 -4.09
CA GLY A 64 -13.14 -2.39 -4.36
C GLY A 64 -13.48 -3.30 -5.55
N TYR A 65 -12.53 -4.15 -5.88
CA TYR A 65 -12.65 -5.23 -6.83
C TYR A 65 -12.51 -6.55 -6.11
N LYS A 66 -13.54 -7.39 -6.18
CA LYS A 66 -13.50 -8.75 -5.65
C LYS A 66 -12.58 -9.60 -6.53
N ASN A 67 -11.49 -10.08 -5.96
CA ASN A 67 -10.64 -11.08 -6.58
C ASN A 67 -11.09 -12.46 -6.08
N GLU A 68 -11.24 -13.43 -6.96
CA GLU A 68 -11.66 -14.79 -6.61
C GLU A 68 -10.45 -15.71 -6.46
N SER A 69 -9.34 -15.41 -7.13
CA SER A 69 -8.12 -16.23 -7.10
C SER A 69 -6.80 -15.44 -7.05
N TYR A 70 -5.77 -16.09 -6.56
CA TYR A 70 -4.38 -15.79 -6.86
C TYR A 70 -3.90 -16.69 -8.00
N THR A 71 -3.28 -16.12 -9.03
CA THR A 71 -2.69 -16.87 -10.14
C THR A 71 -1.18 -16.65 -10.15
N PHE A 72 -0.41 -17.72 -10.08
CA PHE A 72 1.04 -17.69 -10.12
C PHE A 72 1.53 -18.15 -11.49
N LYS A 73 2.45 -17.38 -12.09
CA LYS A 73 3.02 -17.61 -13.42
C LYS A 73 4.54 -17.54 -13.38
N THR A 74 5.17 -18.19 -14.34
CA THR A 74 6.60 -18.01 -14.64
C THR A 74 6.80 -16.88 -15.65
N ALA A 75 8.02 -16.32 -15.71
CA ALA A 75 8.43 -15.40 -16.78
C ALA A 75 8.25 -15.97 -18.21
N ARG A 76 8.21 -17.30 -18.36
CA ARG A 76 7.91 -17.97 -19.65
C ARG A 76 6.41 -18.02 -19.99
N GLY A 77 5.55 -17.49 -19.12
CA GLY A 77 4.10 -17.46 -19.31
C GLY A 77 3.36 -18.70 -18.79
N HIS A 78 4.08 -19.74 -18.35
CA HIS A 78 3.45 -20.94 -17.78
C HIS A 78 2.77 -20.61 -16.46
N ARG A 79 1.54 -21.09 -16.29
CA ARG A 79 0.79 -21.02 -15.03
C ARG A 79 1.27 -22.13 -14.09
N ILE A 80 1.74 -21.74 -12.92
CA ILE A 80 2.25 -22.64 -11.87
C ILE A 80 1.09 -23.12 -11.00
N ALA A 81 0.29 -22.17 -10.49
CA ALA A 81 -0.80 -22.45 -9.56
C ALA A 81 -1.92 -21.43 -9.69
N VAL A 82 -3.13 -21.86 -9.31
CA VAL A 82 -4.28 -20.99 -9.06
C VAL A 82 -4.83 -21.40 -7.71
N THR A 83 -4.92 -20.46 -6.77
CA THR A 83 -5.49 -20.69 -5.44
C THR A 83 -6.65 -19.75 -5.22
N SER A 84 -7.69 -20.24 -4.53
CA SER A 84 -8.82 -19.39 -4.13
C SER A 84 -8.34 -18.33 -3.15
N THR A 85 -8.87 -17.11 -3.28
CA THR A 85 -8.73 -16.09 -2.22
C THR A 85 -9.88 -16.13 -1.22
N GLY A 86 -10.88 -16.97 -1.48
CA GLY A 86 -12.04 -17.14 -0.64
C GLY A 86 -11.70 -17.88 0.65
N ASP A 87 -12.27 -17.45 1.78
CA ASP A 87 -12.23 -18.22 3.01
C ASP A 87 -13.28 -19.35 3.00
N ASN A 88 -13.24 -20.22 4.00
CA ASN A 88 -14.20 -21.33 4.15
C ASN A 88 -15.35 -20.99 5.11
N ALA A 89 -15.59 -19.71 5.39
CA ALA A 89 -16.61 -19.27 6.35
C ALA A 89 -17.96 -18.97 5.67
N CYS A 90 -19.01 -18.76 6.48
CA CYS A 90 -20.35 -18.43 5.99
C CYS A 90 -20.84 -17.10 6.58
N PRO A 91 -21.22 -16.09 5.76
CA PRO A 91 -21.04 -16.04 4.31
C PRO A 91 -19.55 -16.03 3.92
N GLN A 92 -19.22 -16.59 2.76
CA GLN A 92 -17.85 -16.63 2.24
C GLN A 92 -17.36 -15.23 1.89
N GLU A 93 -16.13 -14.91 2.31
CA GLU A 93 -15.44 -13.68 1.96
C GLU A 93 -14.26 -13.95 1.03
N TYR A 94 -13.90 -12.95 0.22
CA TYR A 94 -12.84 -13.01 -0.78
C TYR A 94 -11.91 -11.82 -0.67
N THR A 95 -10.67 -11.94 -1.16
CA THR A 95 -9.74 -10.80 -1.21
C THR A 95 -10.30 -9.68 -2.09
N VAL A 96 -10.25 -8.44 -1.60
CA VAL A 96 -10.71 -7.26 -2.33
C VAL A 96 -9.57 -6.28 -2.52
N SER A 97 -9.29 -5.92 -3.77
CA SER A 97 -8.34 -4.86 -4.13
C SER A 97 -9.07 -3.53 -4.22
N CYS A 98 -8.54 -2.46 -3.64
CA CYS A 98 -9.08 -1.11 -3.80
C CYS A 98 -7.96 -0.07 -3.85
N PRO A 99 -8.24 1.17 -4.30
CA PRO A 99 -7.29 2.26 -4.13
C PRO A 99 -7.06 2.50 -2.63
N ARG A 100 -5.81 2.65 -2.21
CA ARG A 100 -5.42 2.95 -0.83
C ARG A 100 -6.12 4.21 -0.30
N TYR A 101 -6.24 5.23 -1.15
CA TYR A 101 -7.02 6.42 -0.86
C TYR A 101 -8.46 6.09 -0.49
N GLY A 102 -9.08 5.15 -1.21
CA GLY A 102 -10.44 4.72 -0.96
C GLY A 102 -10.61 4.17 0.45
N LEU A 103 -9.74 3.25 0.88
CA LEU A 103 -9.76 2.71 2.25
C LEU A 103 -9.48 3.80 3.30
N TRP A 104 -8.50 4.67 3.05
CA TRP A 104 -8.16 5.78 3.96
C TRP A 104 -9.35 6.72 4.16
N GLU A 105 -10.04 7.09 3.09
CA GLU A 105 -11.22 7.96 3.15
C GLU A 105 -12.36 7.28 3.93
N CYS A 106 -12.59 5.99 3.72
CA CYS A 106 -13.61 5.23 4.45
C CYS A 106 -13.32 5.21 5.97
N LEU A 107 -12.07 4.95 6.36
CA LEU A 107 -11.65 4.97 7.77
C LEU A 107 -11.77 6.36 8.38
N ARG A 108 -11.37 7.40 7.63
CA ARG A 108 -11.50 8.80 8.04
C ARG A 108 -12.96 9.18 8.32
N GLN A 109 -13.88 8.76 7.46
CA GLN A 109 -15.31 9.02 7.64
C GLN A 109 -15.85 8.36 8.92
N ALA A 110 -15.41 7.13 9.23
CA ALA A 110 -15.82 6.43 10.45
C ALA A 110 -15.26 7.08 11.74
N VAL A 111 -14.02 7.60 11.70
CA VAL A 111 -13.36 8.23 12.85
C VAL A 111 -13.95 9.61 13.21
N GLY A 112 -14.37 10.38 12.20
CA GLY A 112 -14.81 11.76 12.36
C GLY A 112 -13.67 12.77 12.24
N ASN A 113 -13.95 13.91 11.60
CA ASN A 113 -12.94 14.95 11.34
C ASN A 113 -12.50 15.71 12.61
N ASP A 114 -13.35 15.75 13.63
CA ASP A 114 -13.11 16.43 14.91
C ASP A 114 -11.95 15.83 15.72
N LYS A 115 -11.66 14.53 15.50
CA LYS A 115 -10.58 13.82 16.18
C LYS A 115 -9.24 13.89 15.46
N ILE A 116 -9.22 14.39 14.23
CA ILE A 116 -8.04 14.45 13.37
C ILE A 116 -7.48 15.87 13.36
N GLN A 117 -6.28 16.03 13.89
CA GLN A 117 -5.53 17.26 13.87
C GLN A 117 -4.39 17.17 12.86
N TYR A 118 -4.29 18.19 12.01
CA TYR A 118 -3.21 18.25 11.02
C TYR A 118 -2.00 18.96 11.61
N ARG A 119 -1.16 18.19 12.30
CA ARG A 119 0.10 18.67 12.89
C ARG A 119 1.18 17.64 12.66
N LYS A 120 2.34 18.11 12.19
CA LYS A 120 3.48 17.26 11.91
C LYS A 120 4.25 17.02 13.20
N VAL A 121 4.25 15.78 13.68
CA VAL A 121 5.12 15.34 14.78
C VAL A 121 6.54 15.20 14.26
N ILE A 122 7.51 15.77 14.96
CA ILE A 122 8.93 15.74 14.57
C ILE A 122 9.78 14.89 15.52
N ASP A 123 9.36 14.78 16.78
CA ASP A 123 10.03 14.02 17.82
C ASP A 123 9.05 13.58 18.92
N VAL A 124 9.41 12.55 19.69
CA VAL A 124 8.69 12.12 20.89
C VAL A 124 9.70 11.89 22.01
N ASP A 125 9.58 12.64 23.08
CA ASP A 125 10.44 12.51 24.26
C ASP A 125 9.87 11.46 25.22
N LEU A 126 10.63 10.39 25.46
CA LEU A 126 10.25 9.29 26.36
C LEU A 126 11.13 9.25 27.63
N SER A 127 11.90 10.30 27.91
CA SER A 127 12.82 10.35 29.05
C SER A 127 12.11 10.67 30.38
N GLY A 128 10.96 11.35 30.31
CA GLY A 128 10.17 11.77 31.46
C GLY A 128 9.21 10.70 32.00
N LYS A 129 8.31 11.13 32.91
CA LYS A 129 7.25 10.27 33.46
C LYS A 129 6.12 9.99 32.46
N LYS A 130 5.90 10.91 31.54
CA LYS A 130 4.92 10.82 30.45
C LYS A 130 5.60 11.13 29.12
N PRO A 131 5.22 10.45 28.03
CA PRO A 131 5.60 10.85 26.68
C PRO A 131 5.25 12.30 26.37
N VAL A 132 6.17 13.01 25.73
CA VAL A 132 5.95 14.38 25.22
C VAL A 132 6.07 14.38 23.70
N VAL A 133 5.00 14.75 23.00
CA VAL A 133 4.97 14.85 21.54
C VAL A 133 5.42 16.25 21.11
N LYS A 134 6.45 16.33 20.26
CA LYS A 134 6.99 17.60 19.76
C LYS A 134 6.57 17.83 18.31
N PHE A 135 6.07 19.02 18.02
CA PHE A 135 5.50 19.37 16.72
C PHE A 135 6.39 20.31 15.92
N ALA A 136 6.27 20.27 14.59
CA ALA A 136 7.02 21.14 13.69
C ALA A 136 6.71 22.64 13.87
N ASP A 137 5.56 22.97 14.46
CA ASP A 137 5.16 24.34 14.80
C ASP A 137 5.80 24.85 16.11
N GLY A 138 6.65 24.04 16.75
CA GLY A 138 7.30 24.35 18.03
C GLY A 138 6.44 24.04 19.25
N GLY A 139 5.20 23.57 19.08
CA GLY A 139 4.36 23.14 20.18
C GLY A 139 4.81 21.80 20.76
N GLU A 140 4.39 21.55 22.00
CA GLU A 140 4.59 20.30 22.72
C GLU A 140 3.29 19.88 23.43
N GLU A 141 3.09 18.57 23.60
CA GLU A 141 1.92 18.03 24.30
C GLU A 141 2.27 16.74 25.06
N ASP A 142 1.92 16.69 26.34
CA ASP A 142 2.05 15.48 27.15
C ASP A 142 0.93 14.48 26.84
N ALA A 143 1.27 13.20 26.79
CA ALA A 143 0.29 12.12 26.60
C ALA A 143 0.49 10.99 27.61
N ASP A 144 -0.58 10.30 27.99
CA ASP A 144 -0.47 9.07 28.79
C ASP A 144 0.03 7.88 27.96
N LEU A 145 -0.25 7.88 26.66
CA LEU A 145 0.15 6.86 25.69
C LEU A 145 0.29 7.48 24.29
N VAL A 146 1.38 7.14 23.60
CA VAL A 146 1.62 7.49 22.19
C VAL A 146 1.56 6.23 21.33
N ILE A 147 0.75 6.25 20.28
CA ILE A 147 0.64 5.15 19.31
C ILE A 147 1.28 5.60 17.98
N GLY A 148 2.44 5.01 17.64
CA GLY A 148 3.15 5.23 16.39
C GLY A 148 2.57 4.39 15.26
N ALA A 149 1.66 4.98 14.48
CA ALA A 149 1.17 4.45 13.20
C ALA A 149 1.69 5.26 12.00
N ASP A 150 2.88 5.85 12.15
CA ASP A 150 3.51 6.85 11.29
C ASP A 150 4.44 6.26 10.21
N GLY A 151 4.22 5.00 9.87
CA GLY A 151 4.84 4.34 8.74
C GLY A 151 6.31 3.96 8.95
N VAL A 152 6.96 3.53 7.86
CA VAL A 152 8.31 2.95 7.94
C VAL A 152 9.40 3.93 8.44
N ARG A 153 9.19 5.24 8.23
CA ARG A 153 10.06 6.32 8.72
C ARG A 153 9.65 6.86 10.09
N SER A 154 8.98 6.03 10.89
CA SER A 154 8.37 6.38 12.17
C SER A 154 9.29 7.19 13.09
N VAL A 155 8.82 8.37 13.47
CA VAL A 155 9.38 9.24 14.51
C VAL A 155 9.32 8.54 15.86
N VAL A 156 8.19 7.89 16.16
CA VAL A 156 7.96 7.16 17.43
C VAL A 156 8.95 6.00 17.56
N LYS A 157 9.20 5.25 16.47
CA LYS A 157 10.21 4.19 16.46
C LYS A 157 11.61 4.73 16.72
N ARG A 158 11.99 5.86 16.10
CA ARG A 158 13.31 6.46 16.32
C ARG A 158 13.53 6.84 17.79
N ALA A 159 12.50 7.38 18.43
CA ALA A 159 12.53 7.77 19.84
C ALA A 159 12.73 6.58 20.78
N SER A 160 12.19 5.39 20.45
CA SER A 160 12.28 4.20 21.31
C SER A 160 13.45 3.25 20.95
N LEU A 161 13.75 3.03 19.67
CA LEU A 161 14.60 1.90 19.21
C LEU A 161 15.70 2.28 18.20
N GLY A 162 15.85 3.56 17.84
CA GLY A 162 16.82 4.02 16.83
C GLY A 162 16.42 3.69 15.37
N ARG A 163 17.38 3.79 14.42
CA ARG A 163 17.11 3.66 12.97
C ARG A 163 17.82 2.44 12.36
N LYS A 164 17.05 1.45 11.88
CA LYS A 164 17.52 0.41 10.94
C LYS A 164 16.48 0.21 9.86
N ILE A 165 16.86 0.43 8.60
CA ILE A 165 15.96 0.32 7.46
C ILE A 165 16.76 -0.23 6.26
N SER A 166 16.24 -1.24 5.56
CA SER A 166 16.75 -1.73 4.27
C SER A 166 15.75 -1.43 3.17
N ALA A 167 16.14 -1.29 1.90
CA ALA A 167 15.23 -0.93 0.81
C ALA A 167 15.21 -1.95 -0.35
N SER A 168 14.05 -2.16 -0.94
CA SER A 168 13.83 -2.71 -2.29
C SER A 168 12.92 -1.74 -3.06
N THR A 169 12.43 -2.02 -4.26
CA THR A 169 11.68 -1.01 -5.06
C THR A 169 10.37 -1.55 -5.63
N LEU A 170 9.28 -0.80 -5.43
CA LEU A 170 7.92 -1.02 -5.93
C LEU A 170 7.55 0.08 -6.94
N LEU A 171 6.84 -0.30 -8.00
CA LEU A 171 6.40 0.61 -9.05
C LEU A 171 4.92 0.40 -9.36
N VAL A 172 4.05 1.35 -9.06
CA VAL A 172 2.59 1.22 -9.31
C VAL A 172 2.10 2.33 -10.22
N THR A 173 1.29 1.97 -11.23
CA THR A 173 0.76 2.95 -12.19
C THR A 173 -0.62 2.52 -12.67
N ASN A 174 -1.43 3.51 -13.03
CA ASN A 174 -2.72 3.31 -13.66
C ASN A 174 -2.49 3.07 -15.16
N VAL A 175 -2.92 1.92 -15.66
CA VAL A 175 -3.06 1.65 -17.10
C VAL A 175 -4.49 1.11 -17.31
N ASP A 176 -5.07 1.27 -18.49
CA ASP A 176 -6.37 0.66 -18.80
C ASP A 176 -6.29 -0.87 -18.69
N ILE A 177 -7.34 -1.49 -18.13
CA ILE A 177 -7.39 -2.95 -17.89
C ILE A 177 -7.50 -3.74 -19.21
N PRO A 178 -6.59 -4.71 -19.47
CA PRO A 178 -6.78 -5.75 -20.47
C PRO A 178 -7.89 -6.73 -20.08
N GLU A 179 -8.68 -7.19 -21.05
CA GLU A 179 -9.81 -8.12 -20.90
C GLU A 179 -9.47 -9.42 -20.13
N ALA A 180 -8.20 -9.85 -20.17
CA ALA A 180 -7.72 -11.00 -19.43
C ALA A 180 -7.91 -10.87 -17.89
N ILE A 181 -7.97 -9.65 -17.35
CA ILE A 181 -8.11 -9.40 -15.91
C ILE A 181 -9.58 -9.35 -15.48
N THR A 182 -10.45 -8.75 -16.29
CA THR A 182 -11.90 -8.72 -16.02
C THR A 182 -12.49 -10.13 -16.08
N ARG A 183 -11.97 -10.98 -16.98
CA ARG A 183 -12.47 -12.35 -17.17
C ARG A 183 -12.18 -13.31 -16.01
N HIS A 184 -11.03 -13.17 -15.35
CA HIS A 184 -10.57 -14.17 -14.37
C HIS A 184 -10.59 -13.68 -12.91
N LYS A 185 -10.92 -12.41 -12.68
CA LYS A 185 -11.01 -11.79 -11.34
C LYS A 185 -9.85 -12.21 -10.43
N SER A 186 -8.63 -12.17 -10.96
CA SER A 186 -7.46 -12.71 -10.29
C SER A 186 -6.44 -11.62 -9.99
N ILE A 187 -5.80 -11.74 -8.83
CA ILE A 187 -4.50 -11.12 -8.59
C ILE A 187 -3.46 -12.06 -9.20
N VAL A 188 -2.65 -11.54 -10.13
CA VAL A 188 -1.66 -12.34 -10.87
C VAL A 188 -0.27 -11.99 -10.40
N PHE A 189 0.53 -13.00 -10.09
CA PHE A 189 1.95 -12.90 -9.76
C PHE A 189 2.74 -13.64 -10.82
N THR A 190 3.75 -12.99 -11.39
CA THR A 190 4.71 -13.59 -12.31
C THR A 190 6.10 -13.53 -11.67
N LEU A 191 6.72 -14.70 -11.53
CA LEU A 191 8.05 -14.86 -10.95
C LEU A 191 9.07 -15.15 -12.06
N GLY A 192 10.23 -14.50 -11.99
CA GLY A 192 11.32 -14.69 -12.93
C GLY A 192 12.69 -14.46 -12.31
N PRO A 193 13.76 -14.76 -13.05
CA PRO A 193 15.14 -14.61 -12.55
C PRO A 193 15.55 -13.15 -12.33
N THR A 194 14.83 -12.19 -12.93
CA THR A 194 15.12 -10.75 -12.87
C THR A 194 14.21 -9.97 -11.92
N GLY A 195 13.39 -10.68 -11.13
CA GLY A 195 12.46 -10.11 -10.15
C GLY A 195 11.07 -10.73 -10.21
N SER A 196 10.10 -10.05 -9.62
CA SER A 196 8.69 -10.41 -9.70
C SER A 196 7.84 -9.27 -10.23
N PHE A 197 6.71 -9.61 -10.83
CA PHE A 197 5.77 -8.67 -11.40
C PHE A 197 4.36 -9.13 -11.06
N GLY A 198 3.49 -8.25 -10.59
CA GLY A 198 2.10 -8.59 -10.38
C GLY A 198 1.14 -7.52 -10.86
N TYR A 199 -0.11 -7.92 -11.04
CA TYR A 199 -1.17 -7.04 -11.49
C TYR A 199 -2.54 -7.56 -11.07
N CYS A 200 -3.48 -6.63 -10.86
CA CYS A 200 -4.88 -6.91 -10.54
C CYS A 200 -5.74 -5.68 -10.86
N SER A 201 -7.07 -5.83 -10.87
CA SER A 201 -7.92 -4.64 -10.92
C SER A 201 -7.79 -3.87 -9.60
N ALA A 202 -7.62 -2.55 -9.69
CA ALA A 202 -7.46 -1.66 -8.55
C ALA A 202 -8.74 -0.89 -8.19
N ALA A 203 -9.83 -1.10 -8.93
CA ALA A 203 -11.11 -0.43 -8.74
C ALA A 203 -12.28 -1.31 -9.24
N PRO A 204 -13.54 -0.94 -8.99
CA PRO A 204 -14.69 -1.69 -9.49
C PRO A 204 -14.62 -1.86 -11.01
N GLU A 205 -15.22 -2.95 -11.52
CA GLU A 205 -15.14 -3.33 -12.93
C GLU A 205 -15.58 -2.21 -13.87
N SER A 206 -16.58 -1.41 -13.47
CA SER A 206 -17.07 -0.24 -14.21
C SER A 206 -16.01 0.84 -14.46
N GLN A 207 -15.00 0.96 -13.59
CA GLN A 207 -13.94 1.96 -13.72
C GLN A 207 -12.74 1.48 -14.53
N ARG A 208 -12.63 0.18 -14.80
CA ARG A 208 -11.57 -0.43 -15.62
C ARG A 208 -10.14 0.04 -15.30
N LYS A 209 -9.77 0.16 -14.00
CA LYS A 209 -8.43 0.59 -13.55
C LYS A 209 -7.49 -0.57 -13.20
N LEU A 210 -6.36 -0.69 -13.91
CA LEU A 210 -5.32 -1.69 -13.62
C LEU A 210 -4.38 -1.18 -12.54
N GLY A 211 -4.19 -1.96 -11.48
CA GLY A 211 -3.06 -1.83 -10.58
C GLY A 211 -2.00 -2.87 -10.92
N TRP A 212 -0.73 -2.48 -10.91
CA TRP A 212 0.38 -3.39 -11.13
C TRP A 212 1.57 -3.02 -10.28
N TRP A 213 2.49 -3.96 -10.11
CA TRP A 213 3.75 -3.75 -9.44
C TRP A 213 4.86 -4.60 -10.03
N SER A 214 6.09 -4.11 -9.87
CA SER A 214 7.31 -4.85 -10.17
C SER A 214 8.25 -4.72 -8.99
N ASN A 215 8.76 -5.84 -8.49
CA ASN A 215 9.73 -5.90 -7.40
C ASN A 215 11.07 -6.43 -7.92
N TRP A 216 12.15 -5.75 -7.57
CA TRP A 216 13.52 -6.20 -7.84
C TRP A 216 14.47 -5.71 -6.74
N GLY A 217 15.56 -6.45 -6.55
CA GLY A 217 16.67 -6.01 -5.70
C GLY A 217 17.56 -5.02 -6.46
N THR A 218 17.98 -3.94 -5.82
CA THR A 218 18.96 -3.01 -6.37
C THR A 218 19.81 -2.41 -5.25
N PRO A 219 21.14 -2.29 -5.44
CA PRO A 219 21.99 -1.56 -4.50
C PRO A 219 21.77 -0.04 -4.59
N ASP A 220 21.29 0.45 -5.73
CA ASP A 220 21.14 1.87 -6.03
C ASP A 220 19.72 2.34 -5.66
N ILE A 221 19.53 2.69 -4.39
CA ILE A 221 18.25 3.22 -3.89
C ILE A 221 18.12 4.68 -4.36
N PRO A 222 17.04 5.05 -5.06
CA PRO A 222 16.83 6.44 -5.45
C PRO A 222 16.71 7.39 -4.25
N ASP A 223 17.38 8.54 -4.30
CA ASP A 223 17.29 9.59 -3.26
C ASP A 223 15.88 10.22 -3.18
N GLY A 224 15.07 10.05 -4.22
CA GLY A 224 13.69 10.52 -4.29
C GLY A 224 12.80 9.57 -5.07
N ASN A 225 11.49 9.71 -4.86
CA ASN A 225 10.51 8.83 -5.51
C ASN A 225 10.20 9.26 -6.95
N VAL A 226 10.54 10.49 -7.36
CA VAL A 226 10.32 10.96 -8.72
C VAL A 226 11.50 10.57 -9.58
N VAL A 227 11.24 9.74 -10.59
CA VAL A 227 12.22 9.23 -11.53
C VAL A 227 11.67 9.46 -12.93
N ASN A 228 12.53 9.86 -13.86
CA ASN A 228 12.14 10.02 -15.26
C ASN A 228 11.44 8.75 -15.80
N SER A 229 10.24 8.92 -16.35
CA SER A 229 9.39 7.81 -16.83
C SER A 229 10.06 6.95 -17.91
N GLU A 230 10.88 7.53 -18.79
CA GLU A 230 11.66 6.76 -19.77
C GLU A 230 12.77 5.92 -19.12
N LYS A 231 13.40 6.43 -18.05
CA LYS A 231 14.38 5.66 -17.26
C LYS A 231 13.69 4.45 -16.62
N ILE A 232 12.50 4.64 -16.05
CA ILE A 232 11.70 3.55 -15.50
C ILE A 232 11.32 2.55 -16.60
N ARG A 233 10.87 3.03 -17.77
CA ARG A 233 10.47 2.15 -18.87
C ARG A 233 11.63 1.33 -19.41
N ARG A 234 12.81 1.94 -19.54
CA ARG A 234 14.04 1.22 -19.89
C ARG A 234 14.37 0.14 -18.86
N GLN A 235 14.35 0.48 -17.58
CA GLN A 235 14.58 -0.48 -16.49
C GLN A 235 13.61 -1.67 -16.51
N LEU A 236 12.33 -1.45 -16.83
CA LEU A 236 11.35 -2.52 -16.96
C LEU A 236 11.59 -3.37 -18.21
N ARG A 237 11.91 -2.76 -19.35
CA ARG A 237 12.26 -3.50 -20.57
C ARG A 237 13.49 -4.38 -20.37
N ASP A 238 14.53 -3.84 -19.73
CA ASP A 238 15.78 -4.57 -19.50
C ASP A 238 15.54 -5.82 -18.63
N ARG A 239 14.63 -5.73 -17.65
CA ARG A 239 14.32 -6.84 -16.72
C ARG A 239 13.30 -7.82 -17.26
N HIS A 240 12.22 -7.29 -17.83
CA HIS A 240 10.97 -8.02 -18.06
C HIS A 240 10.58 -8.07 -19.55
N GLY A 241 11.33 -7.42 -20.44
CA GLY A 241 11.00 -7.35 -21.87
C GLY A 241 11.02 -8.70 -22.60
N THR A 242 11.70 -9.70 -22.03
CA THR A 242 11.72 -11.07 -22.57
C THR A 242 10.61 -11.96 -22.02
N TRP A 243 9.86 -11.50 -21.02
CA TRP A 243 8.81 -12.28 -20.36
C TRP A 243 7.61 -12.46 -21.30
N LYS A 244 7.01 -13.65 -21.29
CA LYS A 244 5.95 -14.04 -22.24
C LYS A 244 4.54 -13.66 -21.81
N ASP A 245 4.38 -13.02 -20.65
CA ASP A 245 3.07 -12.54 -20.22
C ASP A 245 2.65 -11.31 -21.06
N PRO A 246 1.58 -11.40 -21.87
CA PRO A 246 1.15 -10.29 -22.73
C PRO A 246 0.67 -9.07 -21.95
N VAL A 247 0.15 -9.25 -20.73
CA VAL A 247 -0.27 -8.14 -19.86
C VAL A 247 0.94 -7.37 -19.37
N ILE A 248 2.01 -8.06 -18.98
CA ILE A 248 3.27 -7.42 -18.58
C ILE A 248 3.86 -6.62 -19.74
N GLN A 249 3.91 -7.19 -20.95
CA GLN A 249 4.41 -6.47 -22.13
C GLN A 249 3.55 -5.24 -22.46
N TYR A 250 2.23 -5.36 -22.33
CA TYR A 250 1.31 -4.24 -22.49
C TYR A 250 1.57 -3.13 -21.46
N ILE A 251 1.75 -3.48 -20.18
CA ILE A 251 2.06 -2.52 -19.11
C ILE A 251 3.38 -1.80 -19.39
N ILE A 252 4.45 -2.54 -19.74
CA ILE A 252 5.77 -1.95 -20.04
C ILE A 252 5.67 -0.94 -21.19
N LYS A 253 4.85 -1.23 -22.21
CA LYS A 253 4.64 -0.35 -23.36
C LYS A 253 3.84 0.90 -23.02
N ASN A 254 2.78 0.79 -22.21
CA ASN A 254 1.79 1.85 -22.02
C ASN A 254 1.88 2.59 -20.69
N MET A 255 2.77 2.19 -19.77
CA MET A 255 2.89 2.89 -18.50
C MET A 255 3.38 4.34 -18.69
N THR A 256 2.90 5.21 -17.82
CA THR A 256 3.18 6.66 -17.82
C THR A 256 3.75 7.17 -16.49
N THR A 257 4.08 6.28 -15.55
CA THR A 257 4.55 6.71 -14.23
C THR A 257 5.91 7.35 -14.28
N ASP A 258 6.07 8.31 -13.40
CA ASP A 258 7.30 8.95 -13.02
C ASP A 258 7.66 8.64 -11.55
N ARG A 259 6.97 7.70 -10.89
CA ARG A 259 7.18 7.42 -9.46
C ARG A 259 7.61 6.01 -9.17
N VAL A 260 8.66 5.90 -8.37
CA VAL A 260 9.28 4.67 -7.89
C VAL A 260 9.31 4.73 -6.36
N TYR A 261 8.86 3.68 -5.70
CA TYR A 261 8.76 3.64 -4.23
C TYR A 261 9.70 2.61 -3.66
N PRO A 262 10.74 3.02 -2.93
CA PRO A 262 11.53 2.05 -2.21
C PRO A 262 10.68 1.37 -1.11
N ILE A 263 10.59 0.04 -1.12
CA ILE A 263 10.02 -0.78 -0.05
C ILE A 263 11.06 -0.89 1.04
N TRP A 264 10.77 -0.27 2.17
CA TRP A 264 11.66 -0.28 3.31
C TRP A 264 11.31 -1.43 4.26
N THR A 265 12.27 -2.21 4.76
CA THR A 265 12.01 -3.22 5.79
C THR A 265 12.48 -2.78 7.16
N THR A 266 11.77 -3.21 8.20
CA THR A 266 12.16 -3.06 9.60
C THR A 266 12.65 -4.41 10.10
N PRO A 267 13.87 -4.51 10.65
CA PRO A 267 14.33 -5.73 11.33
C PRO A 267 13.35 -6.12 12.45
N ASP A 268 13.35 -7.38 12.85
CA ASP A 268 12.55 -7.80 14.00
C ASP A 268 12.94 -6.97 15.23
N LEU A 269 11.92 -6.34 15.82
CA LEU A 269 12.08 -5.49 17.00
C LEU A 269 11.94 -6.37 18.25
N PRO A 270 12.77 -6.15 19.30
CA PRO A 270 12.70 -6.93 20.54
C PRO A 270 11.39 -6.72 21.30
N HIS A 271 10.76 -5.56 21.14
CA HIS A 271 9.44 -5.21 21.65
C HIS A 271 8.81 -4.12 20.77
N TRP A 272 7.48 -4.01 20.80
CA TRP A 272 6.74 -2.97 20.07
C TRP A 272 6.29 -1.81 20.94
N GLY A 273 6.59 -1.83 22.24
CA GLY A 273 6.27 -0.73 23.13
C GLY A 273 7.27 -0.58 24.26
N GLU A 274 7.48 0.67 24.67
CA GLU A 274 8.37 1.07 25.75
C GLU A 274 7.96 2.45 26.25
N ARG A 275 8.02 2.68 27.58
CA ARG A 275 7.89 4.00 28.23
C ARG A 275 6.69 4.84 27.76
N GLY A 276 5.53 4.21 27.61
CA GLY A 276 4.31 4.91 27.18
C GLY A 276 4.21 5.16 25.67
N ALA A 277 5.07 4.55 24.85
CA ALA A 277 4.93 4.50 23.40
C ALA A 277 4.68 3.07 22.92
N VAL A 278 3.84 2.90 21.89
CA VAL A 278 3.56 1.61 21.22
C VAL A 278 3.55 1.84 19.70
N LEU A 279 4.15 0.93 18.94
CA LEU A 279 4.20 0.96 17.48
C LEU A 279 3.12 0.06 16.88
N LEU A 280 2.52 0.48 15.77
CA LEU A 280 1.55 -0.30 14.98
C LEU A 280 1.85 -0.21 13.48
N GLY A 281 1.42 -1.23 12.74
CA GLY A 281 1.53 -1.27 11.28
C GLY A 281 2.97 -1.21 10.79
N ASP A 282 3.21 -0.49 9.70
CA ASP A 282 4.53 -0.38 9.07
C ASP A 282 5.60 0.23 10.00
N ALA A 283 5.20 0.97 11.04
CA ALA A 283 6.13 1.47 12.05
C ALA A 283 6.74 0.32 12.86
N ALA A 284 5.95 -0.70 13.19
CA ALA A 284 6.35 -1.85 14.00
C ALA A 284 6.94 -2.99 13.17
N HIS A 285 6.30 -3.36 12.06
CA HIS A 285 6.53 -4.65 11.42
C HIS A 285 6.43 -4.61 9.88
N MET A 286 7.00 -3.57 9.25
CA MET A 286 7.14 -3.56 7.79
C MET A 286 8.11 -4.65 7.32
N LYS A 287 7.58 -5.73 6.76
CA LYS A 287 8.34 -6.85 6.21
C LYS A 287 8.15 -6.92 4.69
N LEU A 288 9.20 -7.31 3.97
CA LEU A 288 9.09 -7.65 2.55
C LEU A 288 8.72 -9.14 2.46
N GLU A 289 7.63 -9.46 1.76
CA GLU A 289 7.18 -10.85 1.55
C GLU A 289 8.00 -11.63 0.51
N THR A 290 9.18 -11.16 0.11
CA THR A 290 10.08 -11.96 -0.73
C THR A 290 11.23 -12.47 0.10
N GLY A 291 11.22 -13.79 0.34
CA GLY A 291 12.19 -14.52 1.14
C GLY A 291 13.63 -14.07 0.91
N ASP A 292 14.28 -13.73 2.01
CA ASP A 292 15.73 -13.66 2.08
C ASP A 292 16.27 -15.10 1.87
N PRO A 293 17.07 -15.37 0.82
CA PRO A 293 17.70 -16.69 0.66
C PRO A 293 18.72 -17.01 1.76
N SER A 294 19.08 -16.03 2.59
CA SER A 294 20.11 -16.15 3.63
C SER A 294 19.57 -16.21 5.07
N GLY A 295 18.26 -16.08 5.27
CA GLY A 295 17.63 -16.16 6.58
C GLY A 295 16.76 -17.41 6.69
N GLY A 296 17.21 -18.40 7.47
CA GLY A 296 16.46 -19.62 7.80
C GLY A 296 15.22 -19.35 8.66
N GLY A 297 14.24 -18.65 8.11
CA GLY A 297 12.90 -18.50 8.67
C GLY A 297 11.92 -19.35 7.88
N ASP A 298 11.32 -20.35 8.55
CA ASP A 298 10.29 -21.18 7.96
C ASP A 298 9.13 -20.33 7.41
N PRO A 299 8.61 -20.65 6.21
CA PRO A 299 7.41 -20.01 5.71
C PRO A 299 6.23 -20.46 6.56
N LEU A 300 5.67 -19.54 7.35
CA LEU A 300 4.35 -19.75 7.96
C LEU A 300 3.32 -19.70 6.82
N ILE A 301 2.62 -20.82 6.71
CA ILE A 301 1.56 -21.18 5.76
C ILE A 301 0.38 -20.21 5.85
#